data_AF-A0A318J241-F1
#
_entry.id   AF-A0A318J241-F1
#
_cell.length_a   1.000
_cell.length_b   1.000
_cell.length_c   1.000
_cell.angle_alpha   90.00
_cell.angle_beta   90.00
_cell.angle_gamma   90.00
#
_symmetry.space_group_name_H-M   'P 1'
#
loop_
_entity.id
_entity.type
_entity.pdbx_description
1 polymer ?
#
loop_
_entity_poly.entity_id
_entity_poly.type
_entity_poly.pdbx_seq_one_letter_code
_entity_poly.pdbx_strand_id
1 'polypeptide(L)'
;MAEINADEILRRLSARLKMRHLILLLNIQQHGSLTRVAEQMASSQPAITNALSELEGMFGGALFDRSSRGMAPTALGKLVLARAQAMLHDLDHLVRDMATAAAGYSAHLHVGVIPFIPGRLLSAAIARTLPEGQGGMTVTLHEGTSDQLLPRLQDHSLDIVIGRASSAVDLQQLEFEVLYRQQPRLIASRRLAAQLGRVRLDWTRLVELDWILGAPHTPMREQVTDIFLAAGIAPPVPIVESYSSKLIGEMIVASERAVSIVPADIAEELVRTAGLSIVPYSFDWTLPPIAMFTRAGGARHTVALFCAALRGLCQEG
;
A
#
# COMPACT_ATOMS: atom_id res chain seq x y z
N MET A 1 11.33 21.27 31.31
CA MET A 1 11.29 20.01 30.54
C MET A 1 12.60 19.30 30.80
N ALA A 2 12.58 18.10 31.38
CA ALA A 2 13.80 17.33 31.60
C ALA A 2 14.42 16.96 30.25
N GLU A 3 15.70 17.25 30.09
CA GLU A 3 16.47 16.94 28.89
C GLU A 3 16.55 15.40 28.76
N ILE A 4 15.98 14.85 27.68
CA ILE A 4 16.04 13.42 27.40
C ILE A 4 17.49 13.09 27.02
N ASN A 5 18.25 12.47 27.92
CA ASN A 5 19.61 12.01 27.64
C ASN A 5 19.55 10.72 26.80
N ALA A 6 19.66 10.88 25.47
CA ALA A 6 19.52 9.79 24.51
C ALA A 6 20.56 8.67 24.71
N ASP A 7 21.81 9.00 25.03
CA ASP A 7 22.88 8.03 25.25
C ASP A 7 22.61 7.14 26.47
N GLU A 8 22.08 7.74 27.53
CA GLU A 8 21.73 7.01 28.74
C GLU A 8 20.53 6.07 28.51
N ILE A 9 19.53 6.52 27.76
CA ILE A 9 18.39 5.67 27.37
C ILE A 9 18.89 4.52 26.49
N LEU A 10 19.74 4.79 25.50
CA LEU A 10 20.29 3.75 24.63
C LEU A 10 21.04 2.69 25.44
N ARG A 11 21.90 3.09 26.38
CA ARG A 11 22.61 2.15 27.28
C ARG A 11 21.64 1.27 28.08
N ARG A 12 20.58 1.86 28.65
CA ARG A 12 19.56 1.11 29.42
C ARG A 12 18.81 0.12 28.55
N LEU A 13 18.37 0.56 27.37
CA LEU A 13 17.66 -0.28 26.40
C LEU A 13 18.55 -1.44 25.95
N SER A 14 19.79 -1.17 25.54
CA SER A 14 20.73 -2.22 25.10
C SER A 14 21.01 -3.26 26.18
N ALA A 15 20.98 -2.88 27.47
CA ALA A 15 21.26 -3.80 28.57
C ALA A 15 20.04 -4.62 29.04
N ARG A 16 18.81 -4.06 28.93
CA ARG A 16 17.63 -4.60 29.63
C ARG A 16 16.42 -4.88 28.73
N LEU A 17 16.34 -4.26 27.55
CA LEU A 17 15.24 -4.51 26.62
C LEU A 17 15.33 -5.94 26.07
N LYS A 18 14.20 -6.64 26.08
CA LYS A 18 14.08 -8.04 25.61
C LYS A 18 12.94 -8.13 24.62
N MET A 19 12.98 -9.11 23.70
CA MET A 19 11.91 -9.30 22.71
C MET A 19 10.52 -9.45 23.33
N ARG A 20 10.41 -10.14 24.47
CA ARG A 20 9.15 -10.26 25.23
C ARG A 20 8.54 -8.91 25.62
N HIS A 21 9.37 -7.88 25.82
CA HIS A 21 8.92 -6.54 26.18
C HIS A 21 8.29 -5.85 24.97
N LEU A 22 8.84 -6.03 23.77
CA LEU A 22 8.25 -5.52 22.53
C LEU A 22 6.89 -6.19 22.27
N ILE A 23 6.83 -7.52 22.42
CA ILE A 23 5.59 -8.30 22.29
C ILE A 23 4.54 -7.82 23.30
N LEU A 24 4.94 -7.56 24.55
CA LEU A 24 4.06 -7.02 25.59
C LEU A 24 3.43 -5.67 25.17
N LEU A 25 4.24 -4.72 24.68
CA LEU A 25 3.74 -3.41 24.25
C LEU A 25 2.66 -3.54 23.17
N LEU A 26 2.89 -4.38 22.15
CA LEU A 26 1.92 -4.61 21.08
C LEU A 26 0.63 -5.30 21.59
N ASN A 27 0.76 -6.26 22.51
CA ASN A 27 -0.41 -6.90 23.12
C ASN A 27 -1.24 -5.89 23.94
N ILE A 28 -0.61 -4.96 24.67
CA ILE A 28 -1.32 -3.90 25.38
C ILE A 28 -2.06 -3.00 24.39
N GLN A 29 -1.41 -2.58 23.30
CA GLN A 29 -2.06 -1.78 22.25
C GLN A 29 -3.26 -2.50 21.63
N GLN A 30 -3.13 -3.80 21.33
CA GLN A 30 -4.16 -4.59 20.68
C GLN A 30 -5.39 -4.83 21.58
N HIS A 31 -5.16 -5.15 22.86
CA HIS A 31 -6.24 -5.59 23.75
C HIS A 31 -6.81 -4.49 24.66
N GLY A 32 -6.06 -3.39 24.87
CA GLY A 32 -6.45 -2.28 25.74
C GLY A 32 -6.65 -2.66 27.21
N SER A 33 -6.25 -3.87 27.64
CA SER A 33 -6.49 -4.39 28.99
C SER A 33 -5.33 -5.22 29.48
N LEU A 34 -4.71 -4.81 30.59
CA LEU A 34 -3.60 -5.54 31.21
C LEU A 34 -4.02 -6.94 31.68
N THR A 35 -5.28 -7.12 32.09
CA THR A 35 -5.82 -8.43 32.50
C THR A 35 -5.87 -9.39 31.31
N ARG A 36 -6.42 -8.97 30.17
CA ARG A 36 -6.47 -9.78 28.95
C ARG A 36 -5.08 -10.09 28.41
N VAL A 37 -4.17 -9.12 28.48
CA VAL A 37 -2.76 -9.33 28.09
C VAL A 37 -2.08 -10.36 28.97
N ALA A 38 -2.35 -10.36 30.28
CA ALA A 38 -1.81 -11.35 31.19
C ALA A 38 -2.28 -12.77 30.83
N GLU A 39 -3.57 -12.93 30.54
CA GLU A 39 -4.14 -14.20 30.05
C GLU A 39 -3.46 -14.64 28.74
N GLN A 40 -3.38 -13.75 27.75
CA GLN A 40 -2.80 -14.04 26.44
C GLN A 40 -1.31 -14.41 26.51
N MET A 41 -0.57 -13.78 27.43
CA MET A 41 0.86 -14.04 27.64
C MET A 41 1.13 -15.15 28.67
N ALA A 42 0.10 -15.87 29.12
CA ALA A 42 0.19 -16.91 30.16
C ALA A 42 0.95 -16.43 31.41
N SER A 43 0.64 -15.22 31.86
CA SER A 43 1.28 -14.54 32.99
C SER A 43 0.27 -13.98 33.98
N SER A 44 0.74 -13.48 35.12
CA SER A 44 -0.12 -12.82 36.09
C SER A 44 -0.24 -11.31 35.79
N GLN A 45 -1.39 -10.71 36.07
CA GLN A 45 -1.57 -9.27 35.88
C GLN A 45 -0.54 -8.41 36.64
N PRO A 46 -0.12 -8.74 37.88
CA PRO A 46 0.98 -8.03 38.55
C PRO A 46 2.31 -8.13 37.79
N ALA A 47 2.63 -9.30 37.21
CA ALA A 47 3.84 -9.46 36.40
C ALA A 47 3.82 -8.59 35.13
N ILE A 48 2.68 -8.55 34.43
CA ILE A 48 2.48 -7.66 33.28
C ILE A 48 2.60 -6.19 33.67
N THR A 49 2.00 -5.79 34.79
CA THR A 49 2.04 -4.41 35.29
C THR A 49 3.47 -3.99 35.66
N ASN A 50 4.23 -4.88 36.31
CA ASN A 50 5.63 -4.66 36.64
C ASN A 50 6.50 -4.56 35.39
N ALA A 51 6.29 -5.42 34.39
CA ALA A 51 7.02 -5.38 33.13
C ALA A 51 6.74 -4.09 32.34
N LEU A 52 5.49 -3.59 32.34
CA LEU A 52 5.16 -2.30 31.76
C LEU A 52 5.86 -1.16 32.52
N SER A 53 5.84 -1.18 33.85
CA SER A 53 6.53 -0.16 34.66
C SER A 53 8.05 -0.16 34.42
N GLU A 54 8.65 -1.34 34.24
CA GLU A 54 10.06 -1.47 33.87
C GLU A 54 10.34 -0.85 32.50
N LEU A 55 9.46 -1.09 31.51
CA LEU A 55 9.55 -0.47 30.19
C LEU A 55 9.48 1.05 30.27
N GLU A 56 8.51 1.59 30.99
CA GLU A 56 8.37 3.04 31.18
C GLU A 56 9.61 3.64 31.86
N GLY A 57 10.22 2.93 32.82
CA GLY A 57 11.49 3.31 33.43
C GLY A 57 12.69 3.28 32.46
N MET A 58 12.72 2.32 31.52
CA MET A 58 13.75 2.25 30.48
C MET A 58 13.62 3.37 29.45
N PHE A 59 12.39 3.69 29.03
CA PHE A 59 12.10 4.75 28.06
C PHE A 59 12.01 6.16 28.67
N GLY A 60 12.04 6.25 30.01
CA GLY A 60 12.05 7.53 30.73
C GLY A 60 10.70 8.23 30.82
N GLY A 61 9.59 7.53 30.57
CA GLY A 61 8.25 8.10 30.60
C GLY A 61 7.14 7.07 30.42
N ALA A 62 5.91 7.47 30.76
CA ALA A 62 4.73 6.64 30.58
C ALA A 62 4.50 6.32 29.09
N LEU A 63 4.28 5.06 28.77
CA LEU A 63 3.99 4.59 27.42
C LEU A 63 2.49 4.42 27.21
N PHE A 64 1.73 4.18 28.29
CA PHE A 64 0.28 4.08 28.24
C PHE A 64 -0.37 4.84 29.39
N ASP A 65 -1.48 5.51 29.09
CA ASP A 65 -2.39 6.09 30.06
C ASP A 65 -3.58 5.17 30.33
N ARG A 66 -4.05 5.15 31.57
CA ARG A 66 -5.34 4.55 31.91
C ARG A 66 -6.46 5.50 31.49
N SER A 67 -7.33 5.03 30.61
CA SER A 67 -8.54 5.73 30.17
C SER A 67 -9.80 4.97 30.60
N SER A 68 -10.96 5.61 30.47
CA SER A 68 -12.26 4.97 30.70
C SER A 68 -12.56 3.81 29.73
N ARG A 69 -11.82 3.71 28.62
CA ARG A 69 -11.91 2.62 27.62
C ARG A 69 -10.81 1.57 27.77
N GLY A 70 -9.96 1.66 28.79
CA GLY A 70 -8.79 0.80 28.99
C GLY A 70 -7.47 1.53 28.80
N MET A 71 -6.42 0.80 28.44
CA MET A 71 -5.08 1.35 28.21
C MET A 71 -4.99 2.03 26.84
N ALA A 72 -4.52 3.27 26.80
CA ALA A 72 -4.31 4.03 25.57
C ALA A 72 -2.85 4.52 25.48
N PRO A 73 -2.17 4.43 24.31
CA PRO A 73 -0.78 4.83 24.21
C PRO A 73 -0.61 6.34 24.33
N THR A 74 0.41 6.77 25.08
CA THR A 74 0.84 8.18 25.15
C THR A 74 1.51 8.61 23.85
N ALA A 75 1.89 9.88 23.72
CA ALA A 75 2.68 10.34 22.57
C ALA A 75 4.02 9.59 22.46
N LEU A 76 4.71 9.37 23.59
CA LEU A 76 5.92 8.55 23.66
C LEU A 76 5.60 7.08 23.33
N GLY A 77 4.50 6.56 23.88
CA GLY A 77 4.02 5.21 23.61
C GLY A 77 3.84 4.92 22.12
N LYS A 78 3.19 5.84 21.38
CA LYS A 78 2.99 5.72 19.93
C LYS A 78 4.31 5.61 19.17
N LEU A 79 5.32 6.43 19.53
CA LEU A 79 6.65 6.37 18.93
C LEU A 79 7.35 5.04 19.20
N VAL A 80 7.29 4.56 20.45
CA VAL A 80 7.91 3.29 20.85
C VAL A 80 7.21 2.10 20.20
N LEU A 81 5.87 2.10 20.13
CA LEU A 81 5.07 1.04 19.51
C LEU A 81 5.39 0.88 18.02
N ALA A 82 5.50 1.98 17.28
CA ALA A 82 5.86 1.94 15.86
C ALA A 82 7.23 1.27 15.65
N ARG A 83 8.22 1.58 16.51
CA ARG A 83 9.54 0.95 16.46
C ARG A 83 9.53 -0.51 16.93
N ALA A 84 8.77 -0.83 17.96
CA ALA A 84 8.63 -2.19 18.46
C ALA A 84 8.03 -3.13 17.40
N GLN A 85 7.02 -2.65 16.66
CA GLN A 85 6.43 -3.39 15.52
C GLN A 85 7.47 -3.65 14.42
N ALA A 86 8.23 -2.61 14.03
CA ALA A 86 9.28 -2.74 13.01
C ALA A 86 10.36 -3.77 13.40
N MET A 87 10.86 -3.71 14.64
CA MET A 87 11.86 -4.67 15.13
C MET A 87 11.34 -6.12 15.14
N LEU A 88 10.05 -6.32 15.43
CA LEU A 88 9.44 -7.65 15.40
C LEU A 88 9.22 -8.16 13.97
N HIS A 89 8.85 -7.28 13.03
CA HIS A 89 8.80 -7.64 11.61
C HIS A 89 10.20 -7.97 11.08
N ASP A 90 11.24 -7.22 11.45
CA ASP A 90 12.62 -7.54 11.06
C ASP A 90 13.04 -8.94 11.51
N LEU A 91 12.65 -9.34 12.73
CA LEU A 91 12.89 -10.70 13.21
C LEU A 91 12.13 -11.75 12.39
N ASP A 92 10.88 -11.48 12.04
CA ASP A 92 10.06 -12.34 11.17
C ASP A 92 10.66 -12.46 9.76
N HIS A 93 11.19 -11.36 9.20
CA HIS A 93 11.94 -11.38 7.94
C HIS A 93 13.21 -12.19 8.03
N LEU A 94 13.99 -12.07 9.11
CA LEU A 94 15.18 -12.88 9.32
C LEU A 94 14.85 -14.38 9.30
N VAL A 95 13.79 -14.80 10.00
CA VAL A 95 13.35 -16.20 10.03
C VAL A 95 12.90 -16.67 8.64
N ARG A 96 12.18 -15.82 7.88
CA ARG A 96 11.78 -16.14 6.50
C ARG A 96 12.95 -16.20 5.53
N ASP A 97 13.92 -15.30 5.65
CA ASP A 97 15.15 -15.31 4.84
C ASP A 97 15.95 -16.60 5.12
N MET A 98 16.03 -17.04 6.39
CA MET A 98 16.62 -18.33 6.74
C MET A 98 15.89 -19.52 6.11
N ALA A 99 14.55 -19.53 6.13
CA ALA A 99 13.75 -20.60 5.51
C ALA A 99 13.90 -20.62 3.97
N THR A 100 13.95 -19.43 3.36
CA THR A 100 14.16 -19.22 1.94
C THR A 100 15.53 -19.75 1.50
N ALA A 101 16.57 -19.39 2.26
CA ALA A 101 17.93 -19.89 2.05
C ALA A 101 18.01 -21.42 2.19
N ALA A 102 17.35 -21.99 3.21
CA ALA A 102 17.28 -23.44 3.40
C ALA A 102 16.56 -24.17 2.24
N ALA A 103 15.60 -23.50 1.58
CA ALA A 103 14.90 -24.01 0.40
C ALA A 103 15.66 -23.77 -0.93
N GLY A 104 16.87 -23.21 -0.88
CA GLY A 104 17.73 -22.96 -2.07
C GLY A 104 17.38 -21.69 -2.84
N TYR A 105 16.50 -20.84 -2.31
CA TYR A 105 16.18 -19.53 -2.87
C TYR A 105 17.12 -18.46 -2.27
N SER A 106 17.45 -17.44 -3.06
CA SER A 106 18.35 -16.37 -2.64
C SER A 106 17.67 -15.25 -1.84
N ALA A 107 16.35 -15.07 -2.00
CA ALA A 107 15.60 -14.01 -1.33
C ALA A 107 14.07 -14.20 -1.37
N HIS A 108 13.38 -13.55 -0.42
CA HIS A 108 11.93 -13.35 -0.43
C HIS A 108 11.59 -11.86 -0.37
N LEU A 109 10.72 -11.40 -1.28
CA LEU A 109 10.35 -9.99 -1.43
C LEU A 109 8.84 -9.78 -1.19
N HIS A 110 8.50 -8.87 -0.28
CA HIS A 110 7.12 -8.43 -0.09
C HIS A 110 6.88 -7.08 -0.77
N VAL A 111 6.03 -7.09 -1.80
CA VAL A 111 5.76 -5.89 -2.61
C VAL A 111 4.32 -5.45 -2.40
N GLY A 112 4.12 -4.25 -1.87
CA GLY A 112 2.82 -3.58 -1.88
C GLY A 112 2.54 -2.99 -3.25
N VAL A 113 1.34 -3.21 -3.78
CA VAL A 113 0.95 -2.69 -5.09
C VAL A 113 -0.44 -2.08 -5.00
N ILE A 114 -0.58 -0.85 -5.46
CA ILE A 114 -1.92 -0.24 -5.57
C ILE A 114 -2.72 -0.86 -6.72
N PRO A 115 -4.05 -0.77 -6.67
CA PRO A 115 -4.89 -1.12 -7.82
C PRO A 115 -4.50 -0.36 -9.09
N PHE A 116 -4.77 -0.96 -10.24
CA PHE A 116 -4.51 -0.37 -11.56
C PHE A 116 -3.02 -0.18 -11.92
N ILE A 117 -2.15 -1.05 -11.40
CA ILE A 117 -0.81 -1.29 -11.93
C ILE A 117 -0.87 -2.46 -12.92
N PRO A 118 -0.33 -2.33 -14.15
CA PRO A 118 -0.38 -3.41 -15.13
C PRO A 118 0.32 -4.68 -14.65
N GLY A 119 -0.36 -5.84 -14.73
CA GLY A 119 0.22 -7.12 -14.30
C GLY A 119 1.49 -7.48 -15.07
N ARG A 120 1.55 -7.10 -16.37
CA ARG A 120 2.72 -7.27 -17.24
C ARG A 120 3.99 -6.57 -16.74
N LEU A 121 3.84 -5.40 -16.10
CA LEU A 121 4.97 -4.64 -15.57
C LEU A 121 5.57 -5.38 -14.38
N LEU A 122 4.72 -5.87 -13.48
CA LEU A 122 5.13 -6.63 -12.30
C LEU A 122 5.79 -7.96 -12.71
N SER A 123 5.17 -8.71 -13.62
CA SER A 123 5.73 -9.99 -14.07
C SER A 123 7.08 -9.82 -14.74
N ALA A 124 7.25 -8.77 -15.57
CA ALA A 124 8.52 -8.47 -16.21
C ALA A 124 9.58 -8.02 -15.19
N ALA A 125 9.21 -7.21 -14.19
CA ALA A 125 10.13 -6.78 -13.15
C ALA A 125 10.62 -7.97 -12.31
N ILE A 126 9.71 -8.86 -11.90
CA ILE A 126 10.04 -10.10 -11.17
C ILE A 126 11.01 -10.96 -12.00
N ALA A 127 10.70 -11.18 -13.29
CA ALA A 127 11.55 -11.98 -14.17
C ALA A 127 12.95 -11.38 -14.35
N ARG A 128 13.07 -10.06 -14.48
CA ARG A 128 14.35 -9.35 -14.67
C ARG A 128 15.19 -9.19 -13.39
N THR A 129 14.59 -9.35 -12.22
CA THR A 129 15.28 -9.19 -10.93
C THR A 129 16.25 -10.34 -10.66
N LEU A 130 16.04 -11.51 -11.27
CA LEU A 130 16.90 -12.67 -11.10
C LEU A 130 17.93 -12.77 -12.24
N PRO A 131 19.24 -12.63 -11.95
CA PRO A 131 20.26 -12.98 -12.92
C PRO A 131 20.31 -14.50 -13.15
N GLU A 132 20.61 -14.90 -14.38
CA GLU A 132 20.78 -16.31 -14.76
C GLU A 132 21.78 -17.01 -13.82
N GLY A 133 21.38 -18.14 -13.23
CA GLY A 133 22.26 -18.99 -12.41
C GLY A 133 22.34 -18.69 -10.91
N GLN A 134 21.60 -17.69 -10.39
CA GLN A 134 21.43 -17.51 -8.93
C GLN A 134 20.16 -18.22 -8.45
N GLY A 135 20.20 -18.80 -7.24
CA GLY A 135 19.04 -19.45 -6.61
C GLY A 135 17.83 -18.52 -6.65
N GLY A 136 16.66 -19.04 -7.01
CA GLY A 136 15.50 -18.20 -7.36
C GLY A 136 15.07 -17.23 -6.25
N MET A 137 14.16 -16.31 -6.58
CA MET A 137 13.54 -15.38 -5.64
C MET A 137 12.05 -15.72 -5.55
N THR A 138 11.51 -15.63 -4.35
CA THR A 138 10.07 -15.71 -4.12
C THR A 138 9.51 -14.30 -3.86
N VAL A 139 8.29 -14.04 -4.35
CA VAL A 139 7.66 -12.72 -4.23
C VAL A 139 6.24 -12.88 -3.72
N THR A 140 5.85 -12.07 -2.72
CA THR A 140 4.48 -11.94 -2.27
C THR A 140 3.98 -10.54 -2.58
N LEU A 141 2.91 -10.47 -3.37
CA LEU A 141 2.22 -9.22 -3.68
C LEU A 141 1.13 -8.96 -2.64
N HIS A 142 1.07 -7.72 -2.15
CA HIS A 142 0.04 -7.24 -1.25
C HIS A 142 -0.71 -6.10 -1.92
N GLU A 143 -1.98 -6.30 -2.21
CA GLU A 143 -2.83 -5.26 -2.81
C GLU A 143 -3.44 -4.38 -1.73
N GLY A 144 -3.46 -3.07 -1.95
CA GLY A 144 -4.05 -2.11 -1.01
C GLY A 144 -3.89 -0.67 -1.49
N THR A 145 -4.52 0.26 -0.81
CA THR A 145 -4.35 1.70 -1.09
C THR A 145 -3.03 2.22 -0.49
N SER A 146 -2.52 3.36 -0.98
CA SER A 146 -1.24 3.90 -0.49
C SER A 146 -1.25 4.20 1.02
N ASP A 147 -2.37 4.65 1.58
CA ASP A 147 -2.56 4.86 3.02
C ASP A 147 -2.52 3.55 3.84
N GLN A 148 -2.82 2.40 3.23
CA GLN A 148 -2.71 1.09 3.87
C GLN A 148 -1.32 0.47 3.71
N LEU A 149 -0.69 0.67 2.54
CA LEU A 149 0.57 0.02 2.18
C LEU A 149 1.80 0.76 2.71
N LEU A 150 1.80 2.10 2.75
CA LEU A 150 2.98 2.85 3.17
C LEU A 150 3.28 2.74 4.67
N PRO A 151 2.29 2.70 5.59
CA PRO A 151 2.56 2.34 6.99
C PRO A 151 3.20 0.96 7.14
N ARG A 152 2.82 0.01 6.29
CA ARG A 152 3.39 -1.35 6.24
C ARG A 152 4.82 -1.37 5.69
N LEU A 153 5.19 -0.41 4.84
CA LEU A 153 6.58 -0.21 4.44
C LEU A 153 7.41 0.35 5.60
N GLN A 154 6.85 1.30 6.37
CA GLN A 154 7.48 1.92 7.53
C GLN A 154 7.63 0.96 8.72
N ASP A 155 6.70 0.03 8.91
CA ASP A 155 6.76 -1.02 9.95
C ASP A 155 7.53 -2.26 9.51
N HIS A 156 8.19 -2.21 8.35
CA HIS A 156 9.02 -3.26 7.77
C HIS A 156 8.25 -4.51 7.27
N SER A 157 6.92 -4.59 7.35
CA SER A 157 6.17 -5.75 6.79
C SER A 157 6.14 -5.80 5.26
N LEU A 158 6.47 -4.70 4.58
CA LEU A 158 6.69 -4.64 3.14
C LEU A 158 8.11 -4.16 2.85
N ASP A 159 8.70 -4.61 1.75
CA ASP A 159 10.02 -4.18 1.29
C ASP A 159 9.95 -2.99 0.34
N ILE A 160 8.93 -2.98 -0.52
CA ILE A 160 8.71 -1.99 -1.59
C ILE A 160 7.22 -1.73 -1.68
N VAL A 161 6.84 -0.49 -1.96
CA VAL A 161 5.47 -0.15 -2.38
C VAL A 161 5.50 0.49 -3.75
N ILE A 162 4.68 0.00 -4.68
CA ILE A 162 4.38 0.65 -5.96
C ILE A 162 3.03 1.35 -5.77
N GLY A 163 3.07 2.67 -5.68
CA GLY A 163 1.92 3.48 -5.27
C GLY A 163 1.87 4.83 -5.98
N ARG A 164 0.92 5.68 -5.58
CA ARG A 164 0.85 7.06 -6.09
C ARG A 164 1.62 7.99 -5.17
N ALA A 165 2.49 8.81 -5.76
CA ALA A 165 3.08 9.94 -5.03
C ALA A 165 2.06 11.08 -4.97
N SER A 166 1.41 11.22 -3.81
CA SER A 166 0.46 12.31 -3.52
C SER A 166 0.88 13.08 -2.28
N SER A 167 0.38 14.32 -2.15
CA SER A 167 0.66 15.18 -0.99
C SER A 167 0.06 14.65 0.32
N ALA A 168 -0.85 13.68 0.26
CA ALA A 168 -1.45 13.04 1.43
C ALA A 168 -0.57 11.98 2.07
N VAL A 169 0.54 11.60 1.42
CA VAL A 169 1.46 10.57 1.91
C VAL A 169 2.48 11.17 2.88
N ASP A 170 2.62 10.54 4.05
CA ASP A 170 3.74 10.81 4.95
C ASP A 170 5.02 10.13 4.42
N LEU A 171 5.95 10.95 3.93
CA LEU A 171 7.23 10.52 3.37
C LEU A 171 8.35 10.45 4.42
N GLN A 172 8.05 10.68 5.70
CA GLN A 172 9.07 10.54 6.74
C GLN A 172 9.69 9.14 6.71
N GLN A 173 11.02 9.08 6.63
CA GLN A 173 11.81 7.84 6.58
C GLN A 173 11.54 6.97 5.34
N LEU A 174 10.90 7.53 4.32
CA LEU A 174 10.69 6.89 3.03
C LEU A 174 11.47 7.66 1.96
N GLU A 175 12.05 6.90 1.04
CA GLU A 175 12.55 7.39 -0.23
C GLU A 175 11.57 6.97 -1.32
N PHE A 176 11.40 7.81 -2.33
CA PHE A 176 10.55 7.48 -3.46
C PHE A 176 11.15 7.95 -4.77
N GLU A 177 10.84 7.21 -5.82
CA GLU A 177 11.22 7.52 -7.18
C GLU A 177 9.99 7.42 -8.09
N VAL A 178 9.75 8.46 -8.88
CA VAL A 178 8.68 8.46 -9.88
C VAL A 178 9.05 7.51 -11.01
N LEU A 179 8.19 6.54 -11.28
CA LEU A 179 8.35 5.57 -12.36
C LEU A 179 7.75 6.09 -13.67
N TYR A 180 6.46 6.47 -13.65
CA TYR A 180 5.74 6.95 -14.84
C TYR A 180 4.45 7.69 -14.47
N ARG A 181 3.79 8.29 -15.46
CA ARG A 181 2.50 8.96 -15.33
C ARG A 181 1.41 8.16 -16.05
N GLN A 182 0.23 8.12 -15.46
CA GLN A 182 -0.95 7.51 -16.07
C GLN A 182 -1.91 8.59 -16.57
N GLN A 183 -2.42 8.38 -17.79
CA GLN A 183 -3.52 9.17 -18.35
C GLN A 183 -4.84 8.39 -18.25
N PRO A 184 -5.97 9.04 -18.02
CA PRO A 184 -7.27 8.38 -18.01
C PRO A 184 -7.76 8.06 -19.43
N ARG A 185 -8.52 6.97 -19.56
CA ARG A 185 -9.22 6.57 -20.78
C ARG A 185 -10.65 6.13 -20.44
N LEU A 186 -11.61 6.61 -21.24
CA LEU A 186 -12.98 6.13 -21.20
C LEU A 186 -13.04 4.80 -21.98
N ILE A 187 -13.55 3.75 -21.34
CA ILE A 187 -13.71 2.42 -21.91
C ILE A 187 -15.17 2.02 -21.95
N ALA A 188 -15.54 1.28 -22.99
CA ALA A 188 -16.89 0.78 -23.22
C ALA A 188 -16.84 -0.50 -24.07
N SER A 189 -17.98 -1.18 -24.25
CA SER A 189 -18.10 -2.25 -25.24
C SER A 189 -17.71 -1.73 -26.64
N ARG A 190 -17.20 -2.59 -27.54
CA ARG A 190 -16.74 -2.16 -28.87
C ARG A 190 -17.80 -1.36 -29.64
N ARG A 191 -19.05 -1.82 -29.57
CA ARG A 191 -20.20 -1.18 -30.22
C ARG A 191 -20.47 0.20 -29.64
N LEU A 192 -20.54 0.31 -28.31
CA LEU A 192 -20.81 1.58 -27.64
C LEU A 192 -19.67 2.57 -27.85
N ALA A 193 -18.41 2.12 -27.77
CA ALA A 193 -17.24 2.96 -28.04
C ALA A 193 -17.27 3.55 -29.47
N ALA A 194 -17.60 2.74 -30.47
CA ALA A 194 -17.76 3.21 -31.85
C ALA A 194 -18.93 4.20 -32.02
N GLN A 195 -20.02 4.04 -31.26
CA GLN A 195 -21.14 4.98 -31.27
C GLN A 195 -20.75 6.32 -30.63
N LEU A 196 -20.15 6.28 -29.44
CA LEU A 196 -19.70 7.46 -28.70
C LEU A 196 -18.62 8.22 -29.47
N GLY A 197 -17.74 7.52 -30.21
CA GLY A 197 -16.69 8.15 -31.00
C GLY A 197 -17.13 8.88 -32.27
N ARG A 198 -18.39 8.73 -32.70
CA ARG A 198 -18.93 9.42 -33.89
C ARG A 198 -19.44 10.83 -33.60
N VAL A 199 -19.61 11.17 -32.32
CA VAL A 199 -20.17 12.43 -31.87
C VAL A 199 -19.24 13.09 -30.87
N ARG A 200 -19.34 14.41 -30.71
CA ARG A 200 -18.70 15.08 -29.58
C ARG A 200 -19.32 14.54 -28.30
N LEU A 201 -18.49 14.14 -27.34
CA LEU A 201 -19.00 13.65 -26.06
C LEU A 201 -19.86 14.70 -25.37
N ASP A 202 -21.00 14.23 -24.89
CA ASP A 202 -22.00 15.01 -24.18
C ASP A 202 -22.19 14.40 -22.80
N TRP A 203 -21.77 15.15 -21.78
CA TRP A 203 -21.83 14.71 -20.39
C TRP A 203 -23.27 14.45 -19.92
N THR A 204 -24.26 15.14 -20.51
CA THR A 204 -25.68 14.91 -20.17
C THR A 204 -26.17 13.55 -20.65
N ARG A 205 -25.59 13.01 -21.73
CA ARG A 205 -25.87 11.64 -22.19
C ARG A 205 -25.02 10.60 -21.49
N LEU A 206 -23.78 10.95 -21.16
CA LEU A 206 -22.87 10.03 -20.46
C LEU A 206 -23.37 9.71 -19.06
N VAL A 207 -23.99 10.65 -18.34
CA VAL A 207 -24.51 10.38 -16.98
C VAL A 207 -25.62 9.32 -16.98
N GLU A 208 -26.34 9.14 -18.10
CA GLU A 208 -27.42 8.14 -18.28
C GLU A 208 -26.91 6.71 -18.60
N LEU A 209 -25.60 6.53 -18.72
CA LEU A 209 -24.97 5.23 -18.95
C LEU A 209 -24.73 4.48 -17.63
N ASP A 210 -24.49 3.17 -17.73
CA ASP A 210 -24.24 2.34 -16.56
C ASP A 210 -22.78 2.49 -16.13
N TRP A 211 -22.53 3.31 -15.10
CA TRP A 211 -21.18 3.60 -14.65
C TRP A 211 -20.64 2.48 -13.74
N ILE A 212 -19.51 1.90 -14.15
CA ILE A 212 -18.71 1.03 -13.30
C ILE A 212 -17.47 1.84 -12.91
N LEU A 213 -17.30 2.12 -11.62
CA LEU A 213 -16.25 3.02 -11.16
C LEU A 213 -15.22 2.32 -10.29
N GLY A 214 -14.01 2.89 -10.29
CA GLY A 214 -13.03 2.60 -9.25
C GLY A 214 -13.58 2.95 -7.87
N ALA A 215 -12.96 2.39 -6.85
CA ALA A 215 -13.33 2.64 -5.46
C ALA A 215 -13.37 4.14 -5.09
N PRO A 216 -14.21 4.51 -4.11
CA PRO A 216 -14.29 5.88 -3.61
C PRO A 216 -12.96 6.38 -3.05
N HIS A 217 -12.80 7.71 -2.98
CA HIS A 217 -11.62 8.38 -2.42
C HIS A 217 -10.28 8.04 -3.12
N THR A 218 -10.35 7.64 -4.39
CA THR A 218 -9.15 7.53 -5.25
C THR A 218 -9.04 8.77 -6.15
N PRO A 219 -7.83 9.20 -6.54
CA PRO A 219 -7.67 10.37 -7.41
C PRO A 219 -8.43 10.25 -8.74
N MET A 220 -8.54 9.03 -9.29
CA MET A 220 -9.35 8.76 -10.48
C MET A 220 -10.83 9.08 -10.20
N ARG A 221 -11.37 8.57 -9.09
CA ARG A 221 -12.78 8.75 -8.74
C ARG A 221 -13.14 10.21 -8.47
N GLU A 222 -12.26 10.94 -7.80
CA GLU A 222 -12.41 12.39 -7.56
C GLU A 222 -12.48 13.15 -8.88
N GLN A 223 -11.57 12.86 -9.82
CA GLN A 223 -11.58 13.51 -11.14
C GLN A 223 -12.84 13.18 -11.96
N VAL A 224 -13.35 11.94 -11.91
CA VAL A 224 -14.64 11.63 -12.56
C VAL A 224 -15.76 12.50 -11.99
N THR A 225 -15.83 12.62 -10.66
CA THR A 225 -16.82 13.48 -9.98
C THR A 225 -16.68 14.94 -10.41
N ASP A 226 -15.46 15.48 -10.41
CA ASP A 226 -15.19 16.88 -10.75
C ASP A 226 -15.61 17.23 -12.19
N ILE A 227 -15.40 16.32 -13.14
CA ILE A 227 -15.76 16.55 -14.56
C ILE A 227 -17.28 16.69 -14.74
N PHE A 228 -18.08 15.85 -14.06
CA PHE A 228 -19.54 15.96 -14.12
C PHE A 228 -20.02 17.26 -13.47
N LEU A 229 -19.46 17.60 -12.30
CA LEU A 229 -19.80 18.84 -11.60
C LEU A 229 -19.42 20.09 -12.42
N ALA A 230 -18.26 20.09 -13.06
CA ALA A 230 -17.83 21.17 -13.95
C ALA A 230 -18.75 21.34 -15.17
N ALA A 231 -19.40 20.25 -15.60
CA ALA A 231 -20.43 20.29 -16.64
C ALA A 231 -21.83 20.69 -16.11
N GLY A 232 -21.97 21.00 -14.82
CA GLY A 232 -23.25 21.35 -14.18
C GLY A 232 -24.18 20.15 -13.98
N ILE A 233 -23.63 18.93 -13.98
CA ILE A 233 -24.37 17.67 -13.93
C ILE A 233 -24.05 16.95 -12.62
N ALA A 234 -25.07 16.40 -11.96
CA ALA A 234 -24.84 15.55 -10.80
C ALA A 234 -24.03 14.30 -11.21
N PRO A 235 -22.93 13.95 -10.51
CA PRO A 235 -22.13 12.78 -10.86
C PRO A 235 -22.97 11.50 -10.88
N PRO A 236 -22.68 10.56 -11.79
CA PRO A 236 -23.42 9.31 -11.88
C PRO A 236 -23.22 8.48 -10.60
N VAL A 237 -24.30 7.82 -10.16
CA VAL A 237 -24.21 6.78 -9.14
C VAL A 237 -23.70 5.51 -9.82
N PRO A 238 -22.56 4.94 -9.41
CA PRO A 238 -22.07 3.72 -10.03
C PRO A 238 -22.97 2.52 -9.72
N ILE A 239 -23.18 1.67 -10.71
CA ILE A 239 -23.85 0.37 -10.51
C ILE A 239 -22.94 -0.63 -9.78
N VAL A 240 -21.62 -0.46 -9.90
CA VAL A 240 -20.59 -1.27 -9.24
C VAL A 240 -19.38 -0.39 -8.95
N GLU A 241 -18.79 -0.56 -7.75
CA GLU A 241 -17.51 0.00 -7.36
C GLU A 241 -16.50 -1.12 -7.14
N SER A 242 -15.33 -1.05 -7.78
CA SER A 242 -14.33 -2.12 -7.67
C SER A 242 -12.89 -1.64 -7.80
N TYR A 243 -11.98 -2.32 -7.09
CA TYR A 243 -10.53 -2.23 -7.30
C TYR A 243 -10.04 -3.17 -8.41
N SER A 244 -10.88 -4.11 -8.88
CA SER A 244 -10.50 -5.12 -9.85
C SER A 244 -10.75 -4.65 -11.29
N SER A 245 -9.68 -4.34 -12.02
CA SER A 245 -9.75 -4.03 -13.46
C SER A 245 -10.40 -5.17 -14.26
N LYS A 246 -10.18 -6.43 -13.84
CA LYS A 246 -10.81 -7.60 -14.44
C LYS A 246 -12.33 -7.56 -14.30
N LEU A 247 -12.86 -7.32 -13.10
CA LEU A 247 -14.30 -7.23 -12.90
C LEU A 247 -14.91 -6.07 -13.70
N ILE A 248 -14.23 -4.92 -13.73
CA ILE A 248 -14.65 -3.78 -14.56
C ILE A 248 -14.75 -4.18 -16.04
N GLY A 249 -13.74 -4.88 -16.55
CA GLY A 249 -13.72 -5.38 -17.93
C GLY A 249 -14.89 -6.33 -18.23
N GLU A 250 -15.10 -7.34 -17.38
CA GLU A 250 -16.20 -8.31 -17.54
C GLU A 250 -17.57 -7.63 -17.54
N MET A 251 -17.80 -6.69 -16.61
CA MET A 251 -19.07 -5.96 -16.52
C MET A 251 -19.31 -5.06 -17.73
N ILE A 252 -18.28 -4.45 -18.32
CA ILE A 252 -18.39 -3.68 -19.56
C ILE A 252 -18.74 -4.58 -20.74
N VAL A 253 -18.15 -5.77 -20.82
CA VAL A 253 -18.42 -6.72 -21.91
C VAL A 253 -19.83 -7.29 -21.79
N ALA A 254 -20.32 -7.50 -20.57
CA ALA A 254 -21.65 -8.04 -20.29
C ALA A 254 -22.79 -7.03 -20.49
N SER A 255 -22.50 -5.75 -20.74
CA SER A 255 -23.52 -4.69 -20.88
C SER A 255 -23.34 -3.86 -22.14
N GLU A 256 -24.46 -3.57 -22.81
CA GLU A 256 -24.48 -2.68 -23.98
C GLU A 256 -24.34 -1.19 -23.61
N ARG A 257 -24.55 -0.83 -22.34
CA ARG A 257 -24.62 0.54 -21.86
C ARG A 257 -23.52 0.89 -20.85
N ALA A 258 -22.70 -0.08 -20.45
CA ALA A 258 -21.72 0.14 -19.41
C ALA A 258 -20.46 0.87 -19.88
N VAL A 259 -19.99 1.77 -19.02
CA VAL A 259 -18.78 2.56 -19.23
C VAL A 259 -17.95 2.66 -17.95
N SER A 260 -16.66 2.89 -18.12
CA SER A 260 -15.74 3.18 -17.02
C SER A 260 -14.62 4.10 -17.47
N ILE A 261 -13.99 4.78 -16.52
CA ILE A 261 -12.73 5.50 -16.75
C ILE A 261 -11.64 4.80 -15.96
N VAL A 262 -10.59 4.36 -16.66
CA VAL A 262 -9.44 3.66 -16.08
C VAL A 262 -8.13 4.26 -16.63
N PRO A 263 -6.97 4.00 -15.99
CA PRO A 263 -5.68 4.38 -16.57
C PRO A 263 -5.44 3.76 -17.97
N ALA A 264 -4.71 4.46 -18.83
CA ALA A 264 -4.51 4.10 -20.23
C ALA A 264 -3.84 2.73 -20.40
N ASP A 265 -2.82 2.45 -19.61
CA ASP A 265 -2.09 1.18 -19.58
C ASP A 265 -2.97 -0.01 -19.14
N ILE A 266 -3.98 0.22 -18.31
CA ILE A 266 -5.04 -0.72 -17.94
C ILE A 266 -6.08 -0.84 -19.05
N ALA A 267 -6.50 0.28 -19.65
CA ALA A 267 -7.45 0.27 -20.76
C ALA A 267 -6.90 -0.55 -21.93
N GLU A 268 -5.64 -0.35 -22.30
CA GLU A 268 -4.93 -1.12 -23.32
C GLU A 268 -4.86 -2.61 -22.98
N GLU A 269 -4.67 -2.94 -21.71
CA GLU A 269 -4.67 -4.33 -21.26
C GLU A 269 -6.05 -4.98 -21.43
N LEU A 270 -7.12 -4.29 -21.01
CA LEU A 270 -8.49 -4.77 -21.14
C LEU A 270 -8.94 -4.85 -22.61
N VAL A 271 -8.47 -3.96 -23.49
CA VAL A 271 -8.70 -4.09 -24.94
C VAL A 271 -8.10 -5.39 -25.46
N ARG A 272 -6.88 -5.76 -25.02
CA ARG A 272 -6.22 -7.01 -25.43
C ARG A 272 -6.90 -8.25 -24.85
N THR A 273 -7.34 -8.21 -23.59
CA THR A 273 -7.74 -9.42 -22.85
C THR A 273 -9.24 -9.63 -22.71
N ALA A 274 -10.04 -8.56 -22.61
CA ALA A 274 -11.48 -8.61 -22.37
C ALA A 274 -12.32 -8.30 -23.63
N GLY A 275 -11.71 -7.76 -24.68
CA GLY A 275 -12.42 -7.48 -25.93
C GLY A 275 -13.36 -6.27 -25.90
N LEU A 276 -13.06 -5.29 -25.04
CA LEU A 276 -13.67 -3.97 -25.03
C LEU A 276 -12.91 -2.96 -25.90
N SER A 277 -13.30 -1.69 -25.92
CA SER A 277 -12.62 -0.64 -26.67
C SER A 277 -12.49 0.67 -25.89
N ILE A 278 -11.42 1.40 -26.20
CA ILE A 278 -11.22 2.77 -25.73
C ILE A 278 -12.11 3.68 -26.59
N VAL A 279 -12.94 4.50 -25.94
CA VAL A 279 -13.70 5.56 -26.61
C VAL A 279 -12.70 6.62 -27.08
N PRO A 280 -12.77 7.11 -28.34
CA PRO A 280 -11.79 8.06 -28.89
C PRO A 280 -12.02 9.47 -28.31
N TYR A 281 -11.69 9.61 -27.03
CA TYR A 281 -11.74 10.83 -26.26
C TYR A 281 -10.49 10.94 -25.41
N SER A 282 -9.94 12.15 -25.32
CA SER A 282 -8.79 12.45 -24.49
C SER A 282 -9.21 13.42 -23.41
N PHE A 283 -8.84 13.10 -22.19
CA PHE A 283 -8.95 14.01 -21.07
C PHE A 283 -7.71 14.91 -21.01
N ASP A 284 -7.88 16.08 -20.42
CA ASP A 284 -6.87 17.13 -20.28
C ASP A 284 -6.17 17.12 -18.91
N TRP A 285 -6.49 16.15 -18.04
CA TRP A 285 -5.89 15.97 -16.72
C TRP A 285 -5.08 14.68 -16.63
N THR A 286 -4.20 14.65 -15.62
CA THR A 286 -3.34 13.50 -15.32
C THR A 286 -3.52 13.06 -13.87
N LEU A 287 -3.30 11.78 -13.61
CA LEU A 287 -3.27 11.27 -12.24
C LEU A 287 -1.95 11.62 -11.55
N PRO A 288 -1.92 11.63 -10.21
CA PRO A 288 -0.67 11.60 -9.46
C PRO A 288 0.22 10.46 -9.96
N PRO A 289 1.53 10.71 -10.15
CA PRO A 289 2.42 9.76 -10.80
C PRO A 289 2.54 8.47 -9.99
N ILE A 290 2.79 7.37 -10.72
CA ILE A 290 3.18 6.11 -10.11
C ILE A 290 4.63 6.22 -9.68
N ALA A 291 4.89 5.87 -8.43
CA ALA A 291 6.21 5.86 -7.83
C ALA A 291 6.46 4.51 -7.14
N MET A 292 7.73 4.15 -7.04
CA MET A 292 8.17 3.14 -6.08
C MET A 292 8.67 3.82 -4.81
N PHE A 293 8.32 3.24 -3.67
CA PHE A 293 8.68 3.70 -2.34
C PHE A 293 9.50 2.62 -1.65
N THR A 294 10.58 3.05 -0.99
CA THR A 294 11.45 2.22 -0.15
C THR A 294 11.71 2.94 1.17
N ARG A 295 12.20 2.22 2.18
CA ARG A 295 12.68 2.86 3.42
C ARG A 295 13.98 3.62 3.15
N ALA A 296 14.15 4.76 3.81
CA ALA A 296 15.40 5.50 3.85
C ALA A 296 16.47 4.70 4.65
N GLY A 297 17.74 4.81 4.25
CA GLY A 297 18.85 4.17 4.98
C GLY A 297 19.37 2.85 4.38
N GLY A 298 19.01 2.55 3.13
CA GLY A 298 19.61 1.47 2.35
C GLY A 298 18.72 0.24 2.21
N ALA A 299 18.36 -0.08 0.97
CA ALA A 299 17.60 -1.25 0.61
C ALA A 299 18.46 -2.54 0.66
N ARG A 300 17.83 -3.69 0.98
CA ARG A 300 18.46 -5.01 0.77
C ARG A 300 18.89 -5.14 -0.70
N HIS A 301 19.94 -5.91 -0.99
CA HIS A 301 20.44 -6.07 -2.37
C HIS A 301 19.34 -6.47 -3.37
N THR A 302 18.49 -7.42 -3.00
CA THR A 302 17.35 -7.87 -3.82
C THR A 302 16.33 -6.76 -4.08
N VAL A 303 16.07 -5.92 -3.09
CA VAL A 303 15.18 -4.75 -3.23
C VAL A 303 15.77 -3.78 -4.26
N ALA A 304 17.07 -3.51 -4.17
CA ALA A 304 17.76 -2.64 -5.13
C ALA A 304 17.72 -3.20 -6.56
N LEU A 305 17.91 -4.52 -6.73
CA LEU A 305 17.77 -5.18 -8.04
C LEU A 305 16.35 -5.05 -8.60
N PHE A 306 15.33 -5.26 -7.76
CA PHE A 306 13.93 -5.13 -8.18
C PHE A 306 13.58 -3.69 -8.57
N CYS A 307 14.03 -2.70 -7.79
CA CYS A 307 13.89 -1.29 -8.13
C CYS A 307 14.58 -0.94 -9.46
N ALA A 308 15.79 -1.46 -9.70
CA ALA A 308 16.49 -1.27 -10.97
C ALA A 308 15.74 -1.90 -12.15
N ALA A 309 15.19 -3.10 -11.98
CA ALA A 309 14.38 -3.78 -12.99
C ALA A 309 13.11 -2.98 -13.34
N LEU A 310 12.37 -2.51 -12.33
CA LEU A 310 11.20 -1.65 -12.53
C LEU A 310 11.55 -0.35 -13.27
N ARG A 311 12.63 0.31 -12.87
CA ARG A 311 13.10 1.55 -13.50
C ARG A 311 13.42 1.34 -14.98
N GLY A 312 14.20 0.30 -15.30
CA GLY A 312 14.55 -0.03 -16.69
C GLY A 312 13.31 -0.28 -17.55
N LEU A 313 12.36 -1.06 -17.05
CA LEU A 313 11.10 -1.35 -17.75
C LEU A 313 10.26 -0.10 -18.02
N CYS A 314 10.25 0.88 -17.10
CA CYS A 314 9.49 2.11 -17.28
C CYS A 314 10.19 3.12 -18.20
N GLN A 315 11.49 2.96 -18.45
CA GLN A 315 12.27 3.81 -19.37
C GLN A 315 12.29 3.27 -20.81
N GLU A 316 12.03 1.97 -20.99
CA GLU A 316 12.01 1.30 -22.30
C GLU A 316 10.68 1.47 -23.06
N GLY A 317 9.60 1.86 -22.38
CA GLY A 317 8.24 2.01 -22.94
C GLY A 317 7.75 3.44 -22.92
#